data_AF-A0A5C3QGE9-F1
#
_entry.id   AF-A0A5C3QGE9-F1
#
_cell.length_a   1.000
_cell.length_b   1.000
_cell.length_c   1.000
_cell.angle_alpha   90.00
_cell.angle_beta   90.00
_cell.angle_gamma   90.00
#
_symmetry.space_group_name_H-M   'P 1'
#
loop_
_entity.id
_entity.type
_entity.pdbx_description
1 polymer ?
#
loop_
_entity_poly.entity_id
_entity_poly.type
_entity_poly.pdbx_seq_one_letter_code
_entity_poly.pdbx_strand_id
1 'polypeptide(L)'
;MDAVRNSTLFNRLKESSEAVEAISRLGTLLQNAGIDPSKPPSKMQLMKLAMNSEIRAEFVAVMEQLRNSGVDLTSPEVQEEMKAIVAKAQEVTGTK
;
A
#
# COMPACT_ATOMS: atom_id res chain seq x y z
N MET A 1 -8.39 0.95 -17.58
CA MET A 1 -7.85 1.64 -16.38
C MET A 1 -8.87 1.60 -15.23
N ASP A 2 -9.80 0.64 -15.24
CA ASP A 2 -11.09 0.77 -14.53
C ASP A 2 -11.12 0.09 -13.16
N ALA A 3 -10.32 -0.95 -12.95
CA ALA A 3 -10.29 -1.68 -11.67
C ALA A 3 -9.68 -0.85 -10.53
N VAL A 4 -8.66 -0.03 -10.82
CA VAL A 4 -8.05 0.85 -9.82
C VAL A 4 -8.95 2.04 -9.53
N ARG A 5 -9.49 2.69 -10.57
CA ARG A 5 -10.32 3.89 -10.46
C ARG A 5 -11.69 3.66 -9.80
N ASN A 6 -12.24 2.44 -9.89
CA ASN A 6 -13.54 2.09 -9.32
C ASN A 6 -13.45 1.25 -8.04
N SER A 7 -12.25 0.95 -7.54
CA SER A 7 -12.13 0.19 -6.28
C SER A 7 -12.64 1.02 -5.11
N THR A 8 -13.32 0.34 -4.20
CA THR A 8 -13.84 0.94 -2.97
C THR A 8 -12.68 1.52 -2.15
N LEU A 9 -11.53 0.85 -2.17
CA LEU A 9 -10.27 1.34 -1.62
C LEU A 9 -9.81 2.66 -2.23
N PHE A 10 -9.72 2.77 -3.56
CA PHE A 10 -9.23 3.98 -4.21
C PHE A 10 -10.15 5.18 -3.95
N ASN A 11 -11.46 4.96 -3.90
CA ASN A 11 -12.41 6.03 -3.59
C ASN A 11 -12.29 6.50 -2.13
N ARG A 12 -12.19 5.59 -1.16
CA ARG A 12 -11.98 5.94 0.26
C ARG A 12 -10.63 6.60 0.52
N LEU A 13 -9.59 6.16 -0.19
CA LEU A 13 -8.27 6.78 -0.13
C LEU A 13 -8.29 8.19 -0.70
N LYS A 14 -8.94 8.40 -1.85
CA LYS A 14 -9.01 9.72 -2.49
C LYS A 14 -9.76 10.75 -1.64
N GLU A 15 -10.70 10.32 -0.82
CA GLU A 15 -11.46 11.17 0.09
C GLU A 15 -10.71 11.52 1.39
N SER A 16 -9.58 10.86 1.67
CA SER A 16 -8.76 11.04 2.87
C SER A 16 -7.38 11.59 2.52
N SER A 17 -7.24 12.92 2.58
CA SER A 17 -6.00 13.64 2.25
C SER A 17 -4.83 13.14 3.09
N GLU A 18 -5.09 12.88 4.38
CA GLU A 18 -4.15 12.36 5.34
C GLU A 18 -3.66 10.96 4.96
N ALA A 19 -4.58 10.07 4.56
CA ALA A 19 -4.22 8.72 4.14
C ALA A 19 -3.35 8.71 2.87
N VAL A 20 -3.62 9.61 1.93
CA VAL A 20 -2.79 9.77 0.72
C VAL A 20 -1.39 10.24 1.09
N GLU A 21 -1.26 11.22 1.99
CA GLU A 21 0.04 11.69 2.47
C GLU A 21 0.82 10.61 3.23
N ALA A 22 0.16 9.82 4.06
CA ALA A 22 0.80 8.73 4.80
C ALA A 22 1.26 7.60 3.87
N ILE A 23 0.47 7.23 2.86
CA ILE A 23 0.89 6.28 1.82
C ILE A 23 2.09 6.81 1.04
N SER A 24 2.09 8.10 0.70
CA SER A 24 3.21 8.73 -0.01
C SER A 24 4.50 8.68 0.81
N ARG A 25 4.43 9.03 2.11
CA ARG A 25 5.55 8.92 3.04
C ARG A 25 6.07 7.50 3.18
N LEU A 26 5.18 6.52 3.32
CA LEU A 26 5.56 5.11 3.36
C LEU A 26 6.26 4.69 2.06
N GLY A 27 5.74 5.10 0.90
CA GLY A 27 6.37 4.86 -0.39
C GLY A 27 7.81 5.40 -0.48
N THR A 28 8.04 6.62 0.02
CA THR A 28 9.39 7.20 0.10
C THR A 28 10.31 6.41 1.03
N LEU A 29 9.82 5.98 2.19
CA LEU A 29 10.61 5.17 3.14
C LEU A 29 10.97 3.79 2.56
N LEU A 30 10.03 3.16 1.86
CA LEU A 30 10.27 1.89 1.17
C LEU A 30 11.35 2.07 0.08
N GLN A 31 11.26 3.11 -0.74
CA GLN A 31 12.27 3.41 -1.75
C GLN A 31 13.65 3.68 -1.14
N ASN A 32 13.71 4.47 -0.06
CA ASN A 32 14.94 4.72 0.69
C ASN A 32 15.55 3.44 1.28
N ALA A 33 14.71 2.46 1.62
CA ALA A 33 15.13 1.13 2.07
C ALA A 33 15.53 0.17 0.92
N GLY A 34 15.49 0.63 -0.34
CA GLY A 34 15.76 -0.18 -1.52
C GLY A 34 14.65 -1.20 -1.81
N ILE A 35 13.41 -0.89 -1.41
CA ILE A 35 12.24 -1.73 -1.60
C ILE A 35 11.32 -1.06 -2.60
N ASP A 36 11.07 -1.76 -3.70
CA ASP A 36 10.17 -1.32 -4.75
C ASP A 36 8.71 -1.52 -4.29
N PRO A 37 7.94 -0.44 -4.02
CA PRO A 37 6.57 -0.55 -3.53
C PRO A 37 5.59 -1.05 -4.61
N SER A 38 6.00 -1.10 -5.88
CA SER A 38 5.18 -1.64 -6.97
C SER A 38 5.17 -3.17 -7.02
N LYS A 39 6.06 -3.82 -6.25
CA LYS A 39 6.23 -5.27 -6.25
C LYS A 39 6.04 -5.83 -4.84
N PRO A 40 5.51 -7.05 -4.71
CA PRO A 40 5.53 -7.75 -3.44
C PRO A 40 6.98 -7.86 -2.93
N PRO A 41 7.28 -7.46 -1.69
CA PRO A 41 8.61 -7.56 -1.14
C PRO A 41 9.02 -9.03 -0.97
N SER A 42 10.30 -9.32 -1.26
CA SER A 42 10.88 -10.63 -0.97
C SER A 42 10.92 -10.91 0.54
N LYS A 43 11.11 -12.18 0.94
CA LYS A 43 11.29 -12.55 2.35
C LYS A 43 12.40 -11.75 3.05
N MET A 44 13.49 -11.47 2.33
CA MET A 44 14.60 -10.69 2.87
C MET A 44 14.24 -9.21 3.03
N GLN A 45 13.49 -8.64 2.09
CA GLN A 45 13.00 -7.27 2.19
C GLN A 45 11.97 -7.14 3.32
N LEU A 46 11.06 -8.11 3.48
CA LEU A 46 10.16 -8.18 4.64
C LEU A 46 10.93 -8.24 5.96
N MET A 47 11.99 -9.03 6.05
CA MET A 47 12.84 -9.07 7.24
C MET A 47 13.46 -7.69 7.54
N LYS A 48 13.98 -7.01 6.51
CA LYS A 48 14.54 -5.65 6.66
C LYS A 48 13.49 -4.64 7.11
N LEU A 49 12.29 -4.69 6.55
CA LEU A 49 11.14 -3.87 6.97
C LEU A 49 10.81 -4.12 8.43
N ALA A 50 10.73 -5.39 8.82
CA ALA A 50 10.46 -5.80 10.19
C ALA A 50 11.60 -5.46 11.15
N MET A 51 12.81 -5.14 10.69
CA MET A 51 13.91 -4.68 11.55
C MET A 51 13.97 -3.15 11.64
N ASN A 52 13.44 -2.43 10.66
CA ASN A 52 13.42 -0.98 10.65
C ASN A 52 12.25 -0.45 11.51
N SER A 53 12.57 0.14 12.67
CA SER A 53 11.58 0.68 13.60
C SER A 53 10.79 1.86 13.04
N GLU A 54 11.43 2.70 12.21
CA GLU A 54 10.79 3.86 11.56
C GLU A 54 9.76 3.39 10.54
N ILE A 55 10.13 2.44 9.67
CA ILE A 55 9.19 1.88 8.70
C ILE A 55 8.03 1.17 9.40
N ARG A 56 8.30 0.44 10.49
CA ARG A 56 7.22 -0.18 11.30
C ARG A 56 6.27 0.85 11.90
N ALA A 57 6.79 1.93 12.47
CA ALA A 57 5.96 2.98 13.07
C ALA A 57 5.08 3.66 12.01
N GLU A 58 5.66 3.98 10.86
CA GLU A 58 4.93 4.61 9.74
C GLU A 58 3.91 3.66 9.12
N PHE A 59 4.21 2.36 9.06
CA PHE A 59 3.23 1.37 8.62
C PHE A 59 2.03 1.32 9.56
N VAL A 60 2.25 1.37 10.89
CA VAL A 60 1.16 1.43 11.87
C VAL A 60 0.34 2.71 11.70
N ALA A 61 0.99 3.87 11.52
CA ALA A 61 0.30 5.14 11.30
C ALA A 61 -0.57 5.12 10.04
N VAL A 62 -0.06 4.57 8.93
CA VAL A 62 -0.83 4.37 7.69
C VAL A 62 -2.03 3.47 7.95
N MET A 63 -1.85 2.33 8.61
CA MET A 63 -2.95 1.40 8.92
C MET A 63 -4.04 2.06 9.77
N GLU A 64 -3.68 2.91 10.73
CA GLU A 64 -4.63 3.64 11.56
C GLU A 64 -5.42 4.67 10.75
N GLN A 65 -4.77 5.42 9.87
CA GLN A 65 -5.44 6.40 9.01
C GLN A 65 -6.37 5.72 8.00
N LEU A 66 -5.97 4.58 7.46
CA LEU A 66 -6.81 3.75 6.62
C LEU A 66 -8.04 3.28 7.36
N ARG A 67 -7.87 2.73 8.58
CA ARG A 67 -8.99 2.30 9.42
C ARG A 67 -9.95 3.46 9.74
N ASN A 68 -9.41 4.64 10.05
CA ASN A 68 -10.20 5.84 10.30
C ASN A 68 -10.98 6.32 9.06
N SER A 69 -10.47 6.01 7.87
CA SER A 69 -11.11 6.27 6.58
C SER A 69 -12.07 5.14 6.16
N GLY A 70 -12.38 4.21 7.09
CA GLY A 70 -13.22 3.04 6.85
C GLY A 70 -12.55 1.94 6.03
N VAL A 71 -11.23 2.01 5.80
CA VAL A 71 -10.46 1.00 5.08
C VAL A 71 -9.79 0.06 6.08
N ASP A 72 -10.33 -1.15 6.23
CA ASP A 72 -9.72 -2.18 7.07
C ASP A 72 -8.89 -3.15 6.21
N LEU A 73 -7.57 -3.01 6.24
CA LEU A 73 -6.64 -3.89 5.52
C LEU A 73 -6.61 -5.34 6.05
N THR A 74 -7.23 -5.61 7.21
CA THR A 74 -7.43 -6.97 7.72
C THR A 74 -8.71 -7.63 7.17
N SER A 75 -9.61 -6.85 6.57
CA SER A 75 -10.83 -7.38 5.94
C SER A 75 -10.48 -8.25 4.73
N PRO A 76 -11.05 -9.47 4.62
CA PRO A 76 -10.87 -10.33 3.45
C PRO A 76 -11.23 -9.63 2.13
N GLU A 77 -12.29 -8.84 2.12
CA GLU A 77 -12.76 -8.09 0.95
C GLU A 77 -11.73 -7.06 0.47
N VAL A 78 -11.15 -6.31 1.42
CA VAL A 78 -10.11 -5.33 1.14
C VAL A 78 -8.81 -6.01 0.67
N GLN A 79 -8.47 -7.17 1.23
CA GLN A 79 -7.31 -7.95 0.79
C GLN A 79 -7.49 -8.48 -0.63
N GLU A 80 -8.70 -8.90 -1.00
CA GLU A 80 -9.02 -9.31 -2.37
C GLU A 80 -8.97 -8.14 -3.36
N GLU A 81 -9.56 -6.98 -3.02
CA GLU A 81 -9.43 -5.76 -3.84
C GLU A 81 -7.94 -5.36 -3.99
N MET A 82 -7.17 -5.37 -2.91
CA MET A 82 -5.74 -5.03 -2.94
C MET A 82 -4.95 -5.98 -3.85
N LYS A 83 -5.20 -7.30 -3.78
CA LYS A 83 -4.57 -8.28 -4.68
C LYS A 83 -4.93 -8.00 -6.14
N ALA A 84 -6.19 -7.69 -6.43
CA ALA A 84 -6.64 -7.37 -7.78
C ALA A 84 -5.97 -6.09 -8.31
N ILE A 85 -5.84 -5.06 -7.47
CA ILE A 85 -5.14 -3.81 -7.81
C ILE A 85 -3.66 -4.06 -8.10
N VAL A 86 -2.97 -4.82 -7.24
CA VAL A 86 -1.54 -5.13 -7.39
C VAL A 86 -1.29 -5.97 -8.65
N ALA A 87 -2.11 -6.99 -8.92
CA ALA A 87 -2.02 -7.79 -10.14
C ALA A 87 -2.18 -6.92 -11.39
N LYS A 88 -3.17 -6.03 -11.39
CA LYS A 88 -3.41 -5.08 -12.51
C LYS A 88 -2.27 -4.08 -12.68
N ALA A 89 -1.70 -3.59 -11.58
CA ALA A 89 -0.56 -2.66 -11.63
C ALA A 89 0.67 -3.33 -12.26
N GLN A 90 0.92 -4.60 -11.95
CA GLN A 90 1.98 -5.39 -12.56
C GLN A 90 1.79 -5.58 -14.06
N GLU A 91 0.55 -5.83 -14.51
CA GLU A 91 0.20 -5.92 -15.95
C GLU A 91 0.48 -4.61 -16.71
N VAL A 92 0.27 -3.46 -16.06
CA VAL A 92 0.49 -2.14 -16.69
C VAL A 92 1.97 -1.75 -16.71
N THR A 93 2.76 -2.15 -15.70
CA THR A 93 4.22 -1.92 -15.68
C THR A 93 5.02 -2.96 -16.47
N GLY A 94 4.37 -4.01 -16.99
CA GLY A 94 4.97 -5.00 -17.88
C GLY A 94 5.16 -4.46 -19.31
N THR A 95 6.04 -3.47 -19.49
CA THR A 95 6.65 -3.20 -20.81
C THR A 95 8.11 -3.63 -20.78
N LYS A 96 8.32 -4.87 -21.25
CA LYS A 96 9.57 -5.56 -21.59
C LYS A 96 10.54 -5.94 -20.46
#